data_AF-A0A3D8QHI3-F1
#
_entry.id   AF-A0A3D8QHI3-F1
#
_cell.length_a   1.000
_cell.length_b   1.000
_cell.length_c   1.000
_cell.angle_alpha   90.00
_cell.angle_beta   90.00
_cell.angle_gamma   90.00
#
_symmetry.space_group_name_H-M   'P 1'
#
loop_
_entity.id
_entity.type
_entity.pdbx_description
1 polymer ?
#
loop_
_entity_poly.entity_id
_entity_poly.type
_entity_poly.pdbx_seq_one_letter_code
_entity_poly.pdbx_strand_id
1 'polypeptide(L)'
;MIRRDATNEELRHHIGNYLKMTEGDKDEMEGVVGNLEDIQHMINEDTMQSWRPQVMDIQYLYSLCGKNDCGYKMLHLATWTGEALGLVGERKPILSSRDFPEDMDASLRRTAWGLFQIDTVVHTGFLRASLITQVNLDRPDRHDHKTCWLPYPINGGAKESFLSEYFDISCNLSEIARDMSQSLFASDRRELAALEQIKIKEVLFRRLRDWTEGLPAHFKRDDDVAPYVLVMKMRYHTLVIILLLFRAEDEILGPAVEGLKTPESLTSPSPLLDCNKRDTTESAARAIATLVHIQRGNFGFAHAHHFSIYAINLALFVLVERQSRFDILDDVFLFLATAFANIASRSQLGRNLFHLFRLNVRAKCQGSRIRYSPVVNVEMKTLFDEECTARSTCDEYANGLEKLDTDERYRVLGQHRLSDMLDRYETLSSGKDDIVRGRCYDLS
;
A
#
# COMPACT_ATOMS: atom_id res chain seq x y z
N MET A 1 23.13 1.90 -0.77
CA MET A 1 23.83 0.92 -1.62
C MET A 1 24.71 0.06 -0.72
N ILE A 2 24.46 -1.25 -0.61
CA ILE A 2 25.26 -2.13 0.26
C ILE A 2 25.30 -3.51 -0.41
N ARG A 3 26.50 -4.06 -0.63
CA ARG A 3 26.64 -5.46 -1.02
C ARG A 3 25.95 -6.33 0.06
N ARG A 4 25.45 -7.50 -0.31
CA ARG A 4 24.75 -8.43 0.60
C ARG A 4 25.58 -8.81 1.85
N ASP A 5 26.88 -8.55 1.82
CA ASP A 5 27.91 -8.87 2.81
C ASP A 5 28.68 -7.65 3.35
N ALA A 6 28.32 -6.41 2.99
CA ALA A 6 29.11 -5.27 3.43
C ALA A 6 28.95 -5.01 4.94
N THR A 7 30.08 -4.78 5.60
CA THR A 7 30.20 -4.50 7.03
C THR A 7 29.84 -3.05 7.36
N ASN A 8 29.51 -2.78 8.64
CA ASN A 8 29.26 -1.41 9.12
C ASN A 8 30.47 -0.47 8.91
N GLU A 9 31.69 -1.00 8.81
CA GLU A 9 32.88 -0.20 8.49
C GLU A 9 32.94 0.17 7.00
N GLU A 10 32.60 -0.75 6.10
CA GLU A 10 32.53 -0.47 4.67
C GLU A 10 31.41 0.53 4.34
N LEU A 11 30.29 0.45 5.06
CA LEU A 11 29.21 1.44 4.97
C LEU A 11 29.63 2.84 5.38
N ARG A 12 30.32 2.95 6.52
CA ARG A 12 30.88 4.21 7.01
C ARG A 12 31.90 4.78 6.03
N HIS A 13 32.76 3.93 5.49
CA HIS A 13 33.75 4.34 4.50
C HIS A 13 33.10 4.85 3.21
N HIS A 14 32.03 4.19 2.75
CA HIS A 14 31.33 4.58 1.53
C HIS A 14 30.57 5.91 1.68
N ILE A 15 29.85 6.09 2.80
CA ILE A 15 29.18 7.36 3.13
C ILE A 15 30.21 8.48 3.27
N GLY A 16 31.32 8.23 3.96
CA GLY A 16 32.40 9.21 4.11
C GLY A 16 33.08 9.59 2.79
N ASN A 17 33.23 8.66 1.85
CA ASN A 17 33.75 8.97 0.52
C ASN A 17 32.75 9.76 -0.33
N TYR A 18 31.45 9.47 -0.20
CA TYR A 18 30.39 10.22 -0.88
C TYR A 18 30.32 11.67 -0.37
N LEU A 19 30.37 11.87 0.97
CA LEU A 19 30.43 13.18 1.61
C LEU A 19 31.61 14.01 1.10
N LYS A 20 32.79 13.39 0.97
CA LYS A 20 33.99 14.04 0.41
C LYS A 20 33.87 14.40 -1.07
N MET A 21 33.14 13.59 -1.86
CA MET A 21 32.86 13.91 -3.26
C MET A 21 31.88 15.08 -3.41
N THR A 22 30.94 15.24 -2.47
CA THR A 22 29.96 16.33 -2.48
C THR A 22 30.47 17.66 -1.89
N GLU A 23 31.64 17.68 -1.24
CA GLU A 23 32.26 18.93 -0.72
C GLU A 23 32.67 19.93 -1.81
N GLY A 24 32.67 19.52 -3.10
CA GLY A 24 32.96 20.40 -4.23
C GLY A 24 31.79 21.27 -4.71
N ASP A 25 30.55 20.94 -4.33
CA ASP A 25 29.30 21.54 -4.85
C ASP A 25 28.40 22.03 -3.69
N LYS A 26 29.02 22.76 -2.75
CA LYS A 26 28.47 23.06 -1.41
C LYS A 26 27.15 23.83 -1.40
N ASP A 27 26.89 24.68 -2.39
CA ASP A 27 25.71 25.55 -2.38
C ASP A 27 24.40 24.83 -2.80
N GLU A 28 24.47 23.69 -3.51
CA GLU A 28 23.28 22.90 -3.89
C GLU A 28 23.06 21.64 -3.02
N MET A 29 24.04 21.26 -2.20
CA MET A 29 24.10 19.97 -1.49
C MET A 29 24.10 20.09 0.03
N GLU A 30 24.02 21.29 0.61
CA GLU A 30 24.11 21.54 2.06
C GLU A 30 23.07 20.73 2.86
N GLY A 31 21.84 20.62 2.33
CA GLY A 31 20.80 19.76 2.91
C GLY A 31 21.10 18.25 2.79
N VAL A 32 21.77 17.80 1.72
CA VAL A 32 22.13 16.38 1.53
C VAL A 32 23.27 15.99 2.47
N VAL A 33 24.22 16.89 2.70
CA VAL A 33 25.34 16.70 3.63
C VAL A 33 24.83 16.54 5.06
N GLY A 34 23.93 17.43 5.52
CA GLY A 34 23.37 17.34 6.89
C GLY A 34 22.62 16.03 7.16
N ASN A 35 21.87 15.51 6.18
CA ASN A 35 21.15 14.24 6.36
C ASN A 35 22.05 13.01 6.26
N LEU A 36 23.12 13.06 5.46
CA LEU A 36 24.12 12.00 5.43
C LEU A 36 24.92 11.96 6.74
N GLU A 37 25.14 13.11 7.36
CA GLU A 37 25.70 13.23 8.72
C GLU A 37 24.73 12.67 9.77
N ASP A 38 23.42 12.89 9.65
CA ASP A 38 22.40 12.29 10.53
C ASP A 38 22.35 10.75 10.38
N ILE A 39 22.44 10.24 9.15
CA ILE A 39 22.56 8.80 8.88
C ILE A 39 23.85 8.24 9.48
N GLN A 40 24.97 8.98 9.37
CA GLN A 40 26.25 8.60 9.99
C GLN A 40 26.18 8.61 11.51
N HIS A 41 25.47 9.57 12.11
CA HIS A 41 25.23 9.65 13.56
C HIS A 41 24.40 8.46 14.04
N MET A 42 23.32 8.11 13.32
CA MET A 42 22.52 6.91 13.61
C MET A 42 23.31 5.60 13.50
N ILE A 43 24.29 5.52 12.58
CA ILE A 43 25.17 4.35 12.45
C ILE A 43 26.13 4.23 13.65
N ASN A 44 26.54 5.36 14.24
CA ASN A 44 27.50 5.41 15.34
C ASN A 44 26.89 5.05 16.72
N GLU A 45 25.57 5.12 16.89
CA GLU A 45 24.90 4.86 18.18
C GLU A 45 24.75 3.38 18.57
N ASP A 46 25.38 2.44 17.87
CA ASP A 46 25.40 0.99 18.18
C ASP A 46 24.02 0.32 18.38
N THR A 47 22.94 1.01 17.99
CA THR A 47 21.57 0.47 17.88
C THR A 47 21.41 -0.46 16.66
N MET A 48 22.51 -0.76 15.97
CA MET A 48 22.60 -1.39 14.64
C MET A 48 22.86 -2.90 14.62
N GLN A 49 22.61 -3.66 15.69
CA GLN A 49 22.92 -5.11 15.68
C GLN A 49 22.04 -5.99 14.77
N SER A 50 21.12 -5.44 13.98
CA SER A 50 20.29 -6.26 13.07
C SER A 50 19.79 -5.48 11.86
N TRP A 51 20.68 -5.08 10.95
CA TRP A 51 20.30 -4.61 9.62
C TRP A 51 20.64 -5.65 8.55
N ARG A 52 19.68 -6.53 8.30
CA ARG A 52 19.45 -7.13 6.98
C ARG A 52 17.96 -6.98 6.72
N PRO A 53 17.54 -5.87 6.08
CA PRO A 53 16.73 -6.07 4.89
C PRO A 53 16.70 -4.91 3.86
N GLN A 54 16.02 -5.14 2.73
CA GLN A 54 15.73 -4.15 1.67
C GLN A 54 14.86 -2.99 2.20
N VAL A 55 14.87 -1.82 1.55
CA VAL A 55 14.15 -0.58 1.94
C VAL A 55 12.66 -0.81 2.28
N MET A 56 12.01 -1.78 1.62
CA MET A 56 10.64 -2.23 1.95
C MET A 56 10.50 -2.57 3.44
N ASP A 57 11.37 -3.45 3.93
CA ASP A 57 11.26 -3.97 5.29
C ASP A 57 11.52 -2.88 6.30
N ILE A 58 12.28 -1.81 6.00
CA ILE A 58 12.57 -0.76 6.98
C ILE A 58 11.31 0.07 7.26
N GLN A 59 10.61 0.54 6.23
CA GLN A 59 9.34 1.25 6.39
C GLN A 59 8.28 0.35 7.07
N TYR A 60 8.17 -0.90 6.63
CA TYR A 60 7.23 -1.84 7.22
C TYR A 60 7.62 -2.24 8.66
N LEU A 61 8.90 -2.41 8.99
CA LEU A 61 9.38 -2.71 10.34
C LEU A 61 9.09 -1.56 11.30
N TYR A 62 9.30 -0.30 10.89
CA TYR A 62 8.97 0.84 11.75
C TYR A 62 7.45 1.02 11.95
N SER A 63 6.65 0.77 10.90
CA SER A 63 5.17 0.74 10.99
C SER A 63 4.64 -0.43 11.83
N LEU A 64 5.32 -1.58 11.81
CA LEU A 64 4.97 -2.76 12.62
C LEU A 64 5.36 -2.60 14.09
N CYS A 65 6.46 -1.90 14.38
CA CYS A 65 6.97 -1.67 15.74
C CYS A 65 6.32 -0.49 16.50
N GLY A 66 5.27 0.13 15.94
CA GLY A 66 4.55 1.23 16.62
C GLY A 66 5.31 2.56 16.65
N LYS A 67 6.40 2.68 15.88
CA LYS A 67 7.07 3.96 15.60
C LYS A 67 6.59 4.47 14.24
N ASN A 68 5.28 4.65 14.13
CA ASN A 68 4.57 4.93 12.89
C ASN A 68 5.07 6.23 12.23
N ASP A 69 5.41 7.24 13.04
CA ASP A 69 6.07 8.48 12.60
C ASP A 69 7.38 8.24 11.83
N CYS A 70 8.12 7.17 12.13
CA CYS A 70 9.43 6.92 11.51
C CYS A 70 9.30 6.25 10.13
N GLY A 71 8.25 5.46 9.89
CA GLY A 71 8.10 4.71 8.64
C GLY A 71 7.89 5.64 7.43
N TYR A 72 6.94 6.57 7.55
CA TYR A 72 6.66 7.54 6.50
C TYR A 72 7.82 8.54 6.32
N LYS A 73 8.41 9.03 7.42
CA LYS A 73 9.61 9.88 7.39
C LYS A 73 10.79 9.20 6.67
N MET A 74 11.02 7.92 6.94
CA MET A 74 12.11 7.18 6.31
C MET A 74 11.88 7.01 4.80
N LEU A 75 10.61 6.85 4.36
CA LEU A 75 10.29 6.82 2.94
C LEU A 75 10.58 8.18 2.26
N HIS A 76 10.20 9.29 2.90
CA HIS A 76 10.53 10.63 2.40
C HIS A 76 12.05 10.85 2.31
N LEU A 77 12.78 10.46 3.36
CA LEU A 77 14.25 10.53 3.37
C LEU A 77 14.87 9.66 2.28
N ALA A 78 14.38 8.43 2.09
CA ALA A 78 14.86 7.54 1.04
C ALA A 78 14.55 8.09 -0.36
N THR A 79 13.38 8.70 -0.54
CA THR A 79 12.97 9.37 -1.78
C THR A 79 13.91 10.54 -2.09
N TRP A 80 14.11 11.43 -1.12
CA TRP A 80 15.01 12.56 -1.26
C TRP A 80 16.44 12.12 -1.55
N THR A 81 16.94 11.10 -0.84
CA THR A 81 18.25 10.53 -1.12
C THR A 81 18.32 9.99 -2.55
N GLY A 82 17.28 9.28 -2.99
CA GLY A 82 17.17 8.79 -4.36
C GLY A 82 17.21 9.91 -5.40
N GLU A 83 16.52 11.03 -5.15
CA GLU A 83 16.51 12.22 -6.01
C GLU A 83 17.87 12.93 -6.02
N ALA A 84 18.51 13.08 -4.85
CA ALA A 84 19.83 13.68 -4.72
C ALA A 84 20.90 12.87 -5.45
N LEU A 85 20.78 11.54 -5.45
CA LEU A 85 21.62 10.63 -6.23
C LEU A 85 21.26 10.60 -7.73
N GLY A 86 20.16 11.26 -8.12
CA GLY A 86 19.62 11.25 -9.48
C GLY A 86 19.08 9.89 -9.94
N LEU A 87 18.76 8.99 -9.01
CA LEU A 87 18.18 7.68 -9.30
C LEU A 87 16.72 7.77 -9.72
N VAL A 88 16.01 8.74 -9.16
CA VAL A 88 14.57 8.99 -9.35
C VAL A 88 14.29 10.50 -9.45
N GLY A 89 13.12 10.87 -9.96
CA GLY A 89 12.70 12.27 -10.09
C GLY A 89 13.22 12.98 -11.33
N GLU A 90 13.15 14.30 -11.36
CA GLU A 90 13.46 15.12 -12.55
C GLU A 90 14.96 15.34 -12.76
N ARG A 91 15.76 15.20 -11.70
CA ARG A 91 17.23 15.35 -11.75
C ARG A 91 17.83 14.17 -12.50
N LYS A 92 18.73 14.46 -13.45
CA LYS A 92 19.47 13.40 -14.15
C LYS A 92 20.44 12.69 -13.20
N PRO A 93 20.79 11.41 -13.46
CA PRO A 93 21.78 10.69 -12.66
C PRO A 93 23.10 11.46 -12.62
N ILE A 94 23.56 11.80 -11.42
CA ILE A 94 24.90 12.38 -11.20
C ILE A 94 25.98 11.33 -11.51
N LEU A 95 25.62 10.07 -11.31
CA LEU A 95 26.48 8.91 -11.47
C LEU A 95 26.35 8.32 -12.88
N SER A 96 27.41 8.42 -13.68
CA SER A 96 27.47 7.78 -15.00
C SER A 96 27.63 6.27 -14.84
N SER A 97 26.70 5.48 -15.40
CA SER A 97 26.72 3.99 -15.34
C SER A 97 28.05 3.33 -15.76
N ARG A 98 28.90 4.05 -16.51
CA ARG A 98 30.21 3.55 -16.98
C ARG A 98 31.28 3.40 -15.89
N ASP A 99 31.09 4.00 -14.72
CA ASP A 99 32.12 4.04 -13.68
C ASP A 99 31.96 2.93 -12.62
N PHE A 100 30.93 2.08 -12.72
CA PHE A 100 30.62 1.08 -11.71
C PHE A 100 30.82 -0.37 -12.17
N PRO A 101 31.23 -1.26 -11.25
CA PRO A 101 31.13 -2.70 -11.46
C PRO A 101 29.68 -3.10 -11.81
N GLU A 102 29.52 -4.12 -12.66
CA GLU A 102 28.22 -4.60 -13.13
C GLU A 102 27.25 -4.94 -11.99
N ASP A 103 27.74 -5.58 -10.92
CA ASP A 103 26.95 -5.90 -9.72
C ASP A 103 26.41 -4.66 -9.01
N MET A 104 27.19 -3.58 -9.00
CA MET A 104 26.82 -2.31 -8.37
C MET A 104 25.77 -1.59 -9.21
N ASP A 105 25.95 -1.55 -10.53
CA ASP A 105 24.96 -0.99 -11.45
C ASP A 105 23.61 -1.75 -11.37
N ALA A 106 23.63 -3.09 -11.38
CA ALA A 106 22.43 -3.90 -11.20
C ALA A 106 21.76 -3.68 -9.84
N SER A 107 22.54 -3.39 -8.79
CA SER A 107 22.02 -3.05 -7.46
C SER A 107 21.39 -1.66 -7.44
N LEU A 108 21.97 -0.68 -8.14
CA LEU A 108 21.42 0.67 -8.27
C LEU A 108 20.08 0.65 -8.99
N ARG A 109 19.98 -0.08 -10.13
CA ARG A 109 18.71 -0.25 -10.86
C ARG A 109 17.63 -0.86 -9.97
N ARG A 110 17.92 -1.97 -9.29
CA ARG A 110 16.97 -2.62 -8.36
C ARG A 110 16.57 -1.70 -7.21
N THR A 111 17.50 -0.90 -6.70
CA THR A 111 17.23 0.06 -5.62
C THR A 111 16.28 1.16 -6.08
N ALA A 112 16.55 1.78 -7.23
CA ALA A 112 15.74 2.87 -7.78
C ALA A 112 14.31 2.41 -8.08
N TRP A 113 14.18 1.27 -8.79
CA TRP A 113 12.89 0.68 -9.10
C TRP A 113 12.17 0.15 -7.85
N GLY A 114 12.91 -0.39 -6.87
CA GLY A 114 12.34 -0.85 -5.61
C GLY A 114 11.77 0.30 -4.79
N LEU A 115 12.49 1.42 -4.70
CA LEU A 115 12.03 2.65 -4.06
C LEU A 115 10.76 3.20 -4.73
N PHE A 116 10.73 3.22 -6.06
CA PHE A 116 9.54 3.59 -6.83
C PHE A 116 8.34 2.66 -6.57
N GLN A 117 8.57 1.35 -6.44
CA GLN A 117 7.49 0.42 -6.09
C GLN A 117 6.91 0.72 -4.71
N ILE A 118 7.76 1.00 -3.71
CA ILE A 118 7.31 1.34 -2.35
C ILE A 118 6.52 2.64 -2.36
N ASP A 119 7.06 3.70 -2.98
CA ASP A 119 6.39 5.00 -3.10
C ASP A 119 4.97 4.85 -3.66
N THR A 120 4.85 4.10 -4.76
CA THR A 120 3.55 3.89 -5.42
C THR A 120 2.60 3.03 -4.60
N VAL A 121 3.07 2.06 -3.80
CA VAL A 121 2.20 1.30 -2.88
C VAL A 121 1.66 2.20 -1.78
N VAL A 122 2.52 3.00 -1.16
CA VAL A 122 2.18 3.82 0.01
C VAL A 122 1.26 4.97 -0.38
N HIS A 123 1.63 5.76 -1.39
CA HIS A 123 0.87 6.95 -1.76
C HIS A 123 -0.50 6.61 -2.39
N THR A 124 -0.59 5.58 -3.23
CA THR A 124 -1.92 5.13 -3.69
C THR A 124 -2.78 4.60 -2.55
N GLY A 125 -2.16 3.95 -1.56
CA GLY A 125 -2.84 3.47 -0.35
C GLY A 125 -3.43 4.59 0.50
N PHE A 126 -2.81 5.77 0.51
CA PHE A 126 -3.25 6.96 1.24
C PHE A 126 -4.02 7.97 0.38
N LEU A 127 -4.36 7.64 -0.86
CA LEU A 127 -4.98 8.59 -1.81
C LEU A 127 -4.17 9.89 -1.96
N ARG A 128 -2.83 9.77 -2.00
CA ARG A 128 -1.91 10.89 -2.24
C ARG A 128 -1.17 10.69 -3.56
N ALA A 129 -0.76 11.80 -4.16
CA ALA A 129 0.13 11.72 -5.32
C ALA A 129 1.47 11.09 -4.92
N SER A 130 1.97 10.20 -5.76
CA SER A 130 3.34 9.65 -5.66
C SER A 130 4.37 10.77 -5.70
N LEU A 131 5.38 10.70 -4.84
CA LEU A 131 6.49 11.67 -4.83
C LEU A 131 7.40 11.45 -6.03
N ILE A 132 7.60 10.18 -6.39
CA ILE A 132 8.48 9.81 -7.50
C ILE A 132 7.71 9.86 -8.81
N THR A 133 8.08 10.82 -9.66
CA THR A 133 7.49 10.99 -11.00
C THR A 133 8.06 10.01 -12.02
N GLN A 134 9.35 9.69 -11.92
CA GLN A 134 10.03 8.80 -12.85
C GLN A 134 11.26 8.15 -12.20
N VAL A 135 11.70 7.04 -12.80
CA VAL A 135 12.97 6.37 -12.47
C VAL A 135 13.95 6.68 -13.60
N ASN A 136 15.15 7.14 -13.25
CA ASN A 136 16.14 7.58 -14.23
C ASN A 136 17.09 6.48 -14.70
N LEU A 137 16.91 5.26 -14.18
CA LEU A 137 17.69 4.08 -14.51
C LEU A 137 16.87 3.09 -15.32
N ASP A 138 17.55 2.38 -16.21
CA ASP A 138 16.96 1.27 -16.95
C ASP A 138 16.41 0.19 -16.02
N ARG A 139 15.44 -0.57 -16.53
CA ARG A 139 14.88 -1.69 -15.78
C ARG A 139 15.95 -2.74 -15.48
N PRO A 140 15.89 -3.37 -14.29
CA PRO A 140 16.71 -4.53 -14.01
C PRO A 140 16.45 -5.64 -15.05
N ASP A 141 17.47 -6.44 -15.35
CA ASP A 141 17.31 -7.56 -16.28
C ASP A 141 16.25 -8.55 -15.76
N ARG A 142 15.40 -9.00 -16.69
CA ARG A 142 14.37 -10.02 -16.49
C ARG A 142 14.99 -11.41 -16.27
N HIS A 143 16.17 -11.67 -16.82
CA HIS A 143 16.77 -13.00 -16.84
C HIS A 143 17.77 -13.18 -15.70
N ASP A 144 17.28 -13.57 -14.53
CA ASP A 144 18.14 -14.22 -13.55
C ASP A 144 17.89 -15.73 -13.59
N HIS A 145 18.92 -16.49 -13.97
CA HIS A 145 18.81 -17.91 -14.27
C HIS A 145 18.49 -18.74 -13.02
N LYS A 146 17.36 -19.46 -13.05
CA LYS A 146 17.03 -20.62 -12.20
C LYS A 146 17.26 -20.44 -10.69
N THR A 147 16.97 -19.27 -10.14
CA THR A 147 16.95 -19.11 -8.68
C THR A 147 15.70 -19.78 -8.12
N CYS A 148 15.89 -20.65 -7.12
CA CYS A 148 14.76 -21.27 -6.42
C CYS A 148 14.37 -20.39 -5.23
N TRP A 149 13.06 -20.18 -5.05
CA TRP A 149 12.50 -19.68 -3.81
C TRP A 149 12.31 -20.84 -2.83
N LEU A 150 12.85 -20.68 -1.63
CA LEU A 150 12.65 -21.61 -0.53
C LEU A 150 11.70 -20.98 0.48
N PRO A 151 10.60 -21.67 0.86
CA PRO A 151 9.76 -21.19 1.93
C PRO A 151 10.58 -21.14 3.23
N TYR A 152 10.55 -19.99 3.90
CA TYR A 152 11.13 -19.80 5.22
C TYR A 152 10.17 -18.93 6.05
N PRO A 153 9.92 -19.25 7.32
CA PRO A 153 10.48 -20.35 8.12
C PRO A 153 9.74 -21.69 7.97
N ILE A 154 8.83 -21.80 6.99
CA ILE A 154 8.00 -23.01 6.79
C ILE A 154 8.81 -24.03 6.01
N ASN A 155 8.98 -25.23 6.56
CA ASN A 155 9.62 -26.33 5.83
C ASN A 155 8.79 -26.69 4.59
N GLY A 156 9.41 -26.59 3.40
CA GLY A 156 8.77 -26.93 2.13
C GLY A 156 9.81 -27.10 1.02
N GLY A 157 9.37 -27.68 -0.10
CA GLY A 157 10.22 -27.88 -1.27
C GLY A 157 10.65 -26.57 -1.92
N ALA A 158 11.81 -26.58 -2.56
CA ALA A 158 12.26 -25.49 -3.43
C ALA A 158 11.26 -25.30 -4.59
N LYS A 159 10.86 -24.05 -4.83
CA LYS A 159 10.02 -23.65 -5.97
C LYS A 159 10.80 -22.75 -6.89
N GLU A 160 10.40 -22.65 -8.15
CA GLU A 160 10.97 -21.63 -9.05
C GLU A 160 10.61 -20.24 -8.53
N SER A 161 11.60 -19.34 -8.43
CA SER A 161 11.36 -18.02 -7.84
C SER A 161 10.62 -17.11 -8.81
N PHE A 162 11.01 -17.06 -10.08
CA PHE A 162 10.56 -16.02 -11.00
C PHE A 162 10.71 -14.60 -10.44
N LEU A 163 11.64 -14.35 -9.48
CA LEU A 163 11.69 -13.09 -8.74
C LEU A 163 11.98 -11.89 -9.64
N SER A 164 12.89 -12.04 -10.61
CA SER A 164 13.22 -10.99 -11.57
C SER A 164 12.05 -10.69 -12.52
N GLU A 165 11.35 -11.73 -12.99
CA GLU A 165 10.17 -11.58 -13.83
C GLU A 165 9.01 -10.93 -13.08
N TYR A 166 8.76 -11.39 -11.84
CA TYR A 166 7.82 -10.77 -10.90
C TYR A 166 8.14 -9.29 -10.70
N PHE A 167 9.41 -8.95 -10.47
CA PHE A 167 9.83 -7.59 -10.17
C PHE A 167 9.54 -6.66 -11.35
N ASP A 168 9.87 -7.06 -12.57
CA ASP A 168 9.55 -6.30 -13.79
C ASP A 168 8.04 -6.16 -14.02
N ILE A 169 7.27 -7.24 -13.84
CA ILE A 169 5.81 -7.19 -13.96
C ILE A 169 5.19 -6.26 -12.90
N SER A 170 5.72 -6.26 -11.68
CA SER A 170 5.33 -5.35 -10.60
C SER A 170 5.68 -3.90 -10.92
N CYS A 171 6.80 -3.63 -11.61
CA CYS A 171 7.12 -2.28 -12.10
C CYS A 171 6.04 -1.72 -13.02
N ASN A 172 5.50 -2.53 -13.95
CA ASN A 172 4.39 -2.10 -14.82
C ASN A 172 3.14 -1.73 -14.01
N LEU A 173 2.82 -2.51 -12.96
CA LEU A 173 1.70 -2.19 -12.08
C LEU A 173 1.95 -0.88 -11.30
N SER A 174 3.18 -0.67 -10.86
CA SER A 174 3.61 0.56 -10.19
C SER A 174 3.52 1.80 -11.08
N GLU A 175 3.83 1.71 -12.37
CA GLU A 175 3.64 2.81 -13.30
C GLU A 175 2.15 3.19 -13.45
N ILE A 176 1.27 2.19 -13.56
CA ILE A 176 -0.18 2.44 -13.57
C ILE A 176 -0.63 3.10 -12.26
N ALA A 177 -0.12 2.61 -11.12
CA ALA A 177 -0.41 3.16 -9.80
C ALA A 177 0.08 4.61 -9.65
N ARG A 178 1.27 4.95 -10.15
CA ARG A 178 1.79 6.33 -10.21
C ARG A 178 0.88 7.22 -11.06
N ASP A 179 0.54 6.79 -12.27
CA ASP A 179 -0.28 7.60 -13.16
C ASP A 179 -1.66 7.85 -12.56
N MET A 180 -2.21 6.83 -11.91
CA MET A 180 -3.44 6.93 -11.12
C MET A 180 -3.31 7.95 -10.00
N SER A 181 -2.25 7.88 -9.19
CA SER A 181 -2.06 8.78 -8.04
C SER A 181 -1.87 10.24 -8.48
N GLN A 182 -1.06 10.48 -9.51
CA GLN A 182 -0.78 11.82 -10.00
C GLN A 182 -1.96 12.45 -10.76
N SER A 183 -2.77 11.64 -11.43
CA SER A 183 -3.90 12.14 -12.20
C SER A 183 -5.14 12.36 -11.35
N LEU A 184 -5.33 11.57 -10.28
CA LEU A 184 -6.55 11.60 -9.47
C LEU A 184 -6.38 12.26 -8.11
N PHE A 185 -5.18 12.22 -7.50
CA PHE A 185 -4.99 12.60 -6.09
C PHE A 185 -4.15 13.87 -5.88
N ALA A 186 -3.55 14.43 -6.94
CA ALA A 186 -2.71 15.62 -6.82
C ALA A 186 -3.54 16.85 -6.44
N SER A 187 -3.24 17.45 -5.27
CA SER A 187 -3.95 18.60 -4.70
C SER A 187 -3.88 19.88 -5.55
N ASP A 188 -2.85 20.01 -6.40
CA ASP A 188 -2.54 21.24 -7.16
C ASP A 188 -3.27 21.34 -8.51
N ARG A 189 -4.04 20.32 -8.92
CA ARG A 189 -4.81 20.41 -10.16
C ARG A 189 -6.11 21.15 -9.89
N ARG A 190 -6.34 22.26 -10.63
CA ARG A 190 -7.68 22.83 -10.85
C ARG A 190 -8.65 21.66 -11.02
N GLU A 191 -9.73 21.65 -10.23
CA GLU A 191 -10.71 20.55 -10.24
C GLU A 191 -11.00 20.16 -11.70
N LEU A 192 -10.49 18.99 -12.09
CA LEU A 192 -10.65 18.49 -13.45
C LEU A 192 -12.14 18.41 -13.72
N ALA A 193 -12.56 18.78 -14.93
CA ALA A 193 -13.96 18.66 -15.29
C ALA A 193 -14.42 17.20 -15.08
N ALA A 194 -15.64 17.02 -14.57
CA ALA A 194 -16.22 15.71 -14.27
C ALA A 194 -15.99 14.67 -15.39
N LEU A 195 -16.18 15.10 -16.63
CA LEU A 195 -15.99 14.26 -17.82
C LEU A 195 -14.52 13.86 -18.06
N GLU A 196 -13.56 14.72 -17.74
CA GLU A 196 -12.13 14.41 -17.85
C GLU A 196 -11.72 13.39 -16.79
N GLN A 197 -12.22 13.51 -15.56
CA GLN A 197 -11.98 12.52 -14.51
C GLN A 197 -12.51 11.14 -14.90
N ILE A 198 -13.73 11.07 -15.45
CA ILE A 198 -14.31 9.80 -15.94
C ILE A 198 -13.42 9.18 -17.02
N LYS A 199 -13.00 9.96 -18.03
CA LYS A 199 -12.10 9.47 -19.10
C LYS A 199 -10.77 8.95 -18.55
N ILE A 200 -10.16 9.65 -17.59
CA ILE A 200 -8.93 9.20 -16.95
C ILE A 200 -9.15 7.86 -16.25
N LYS A 201 -10.25 7.73 -15.48
CA LYS A 201 -10.60 6.48 -14.80
C LYS A 201 -10.81 5.33 -15.79
N GLU A 202 -11.45 5.58 -16.93
CA GLU A 202 -11.63 4.56 -17.98
C GLU A 202 -10.30 4.06 -18.55
N VAL A 203 -9.39 4.99 -18.86
CA VAL A 203 -8.07 4.66 -19.41
C VAL A 203 -7.26 3.85 -18.40
N LEU A 204 -7.25 4.27 -17.13
CA LEU A 204 -6.55 3.56 -16.05
C LEU A 204 -7.16 2.19 -15.80
N PHE A 205 -8.48 2.06 -15.80
CA PHE A 205 -9.17 0.78 -15.60
C PHE A 205 -8.85 -0.20 -16.74
N ARG A 206 -8.82 0.28 -17.99
CA ARG A 206 -8.40 -0.53 -19.14
C ARG A 206 -6.96 -1.02 -18.97
N ARG A 207 -6.03 -0.12 -18.64
CA ARG A 207 -4.61 -0.49 -18.40
C ARG A 207 -4.45 -1.53 -17.30
N LEU A 208 -5.22 -1.43 -16.21
CA LEU A 208 -5.23 -2.43 -15.15
C LEU A 208 -5.69 -3.80 -15.69
N ARG A 209 -6.79 -3.83 -16.47
CA ARG A 209 -7.27 -5.09 -17.08
C ARG A 209 -6.25 -5.68 -18.05
N ASP A 210 -5.70 -4.86 -18.93
CA ASP A 210 -4.69 -5.29 -19.90
C ASP A 210 -3.45 -5.86 -19.19
N TRP A 211 -3.06 -5.28 -18.05
CA TRP A 211 -1.96 -5.80 -17.22
C TRP A 211 -2.27 -7.19 -16.66
N THR A 212 -3.48 -7.43 -16.13
CA THR A 212 -3.83 -8.75 -15.56
C THR A 212 -4.02 -9.81 -16.64
N GLU A 213 -4.60 -9.44 -17.79
CA GLU A 213 -4.77 -10.32 -18.94
C GLU A 213 -3.42 -10.70 -19.58
N GLY A 214 -2.46 -9.77 -19.56
CA GLY A 214 -1.10 -9.96 -20.06
C GLY A 214 -0.18 -10.80 -19.15
N LEU A 215 -0.64 -11.25 -17.99
CA LEU A 215 0.20 -12.04 -17.08
C LEU A 215 0.62 -13.40 -17.70
N PRO A 216 1.88 -13.82 -17.51
CA PRO A 216 2.34 -15.17 -17.85
C PRO A 216 1.47 -16.27 -17.23
N ALA A 217 1.34 -17.41 -17.93
CA ALA A 217 0.49 -18.52 -17.49
C ALA A 217 0.85 -19.06 -16.09
N HIS A 218 2.15 -19.07 -15.74
CA HIS A 218 2.60 -19.53 -14.43
C HIS A 218 2.23 -18.55 -13.30
N PHE A 219 2.11 -17.25 -13.59
CA PHE A 219 1.58 -16.28 -12.63
C PHE A 219 0.06 -16.25 -12.57
N LYS A 220 -0.66 -16.74 -13.59
CA LYS A 220 -2.13 -16.85 -13.56
C LYS A 220 -2.62 -17.98 -12.64
N ARG A 221 -1.81 -19.02 -12.45
CA ARG A 221 -2.11 -20.12 -11.53
C ARG A 221 -2.03 -19.64 -10.08
N ASP A 222 -2.83 -20.25 -9.22
CA ASP A 222 -2.99 -19.87 -7.81
C ASP A 222 -2.45 -20.95 -6.86
N ASP A 223 -2.34 -22.19 -7.33
CA ASP A 223 -2.01 -23.39 -6.58
C ASP A 223 -0.51 -23.55 -6.28
N ASP A 224 0.37 -22.97 -7.10
CA ASP A 224 1.83 -23.14 -6.95
C ASP A 224 2.66 -21.86 -7.14
N VAL A 225 2.17 -20.74 -6.59
CA VAL A 225 2.90 -19.46 -6.65
C VAL A 225 3.56 -19.10 -5.33
N ALA A 226 4.69 -18.40 -5.43
CA ALA A 226 5.37 -17.82 -4.29
C ALA A 226 4.53 -16.69 -3.65
N PRO A 227 4.69 -16.39 -2.36
CA PRO A 227 3.81 -15.47 -1.63
C PRO A 227 3.82 -14.04 -2.18
N TYR A 228 4.94 -13.55 -2.73
CA TYR A 228 4.99 -12.21 -3.33
C TYR A 228 4.09 -12.08 -4.57
N VAL A 229 3.87 -13.16 -5.32
CA VAL A 229 2.91 -13.16 -6.45
C VAL A 229 1.49 -12.94 -5.96
N LEU A 230 1.12 -13.58 -4.85
CA LEU A 230 -0.20 -13.38 -4.22
C LEU A 230 -0.37 -11.93 -3.79
N VAL A 231 0.66 -11.34 -3.16
CA VAL A 231 0.63 -9.93 -2.73
C VAL A 231 0.50 -8.98 -3.93
N MET A 232 1.17 -9.23 -5.05
CA MET A 232 1.01 -8.43 -6.27
C MET A 232 -0.39 -8.57 -6.87
N LYS A 233 -0.99 -9.76 -6.88
CA LYS A 233 -2.39 -9.94 -7.29
C LYS A 233 -3.35 -9.21 -6.35
N MET A 234 -3.11 -9.25 -5.04
CA MET A 234 -3.88 -8.45 -4.08
C MET A 234 -3.75 -6.96 -4.39
N ARG A 235 -2.53 -6.48 -4.71
CA ARG A 235 -2.27 -5.08 -5.08
C ARG A 235 -3.07 -4.65 -6.31
N TYR A 236 -3.17 -5.50 -7.32
CA TYR A 236 -4.03 -5.24 -8.47
C TYR A 236 -5.49 -5.01 -8.05
N HIS A 237 -6.06 -5.92 -7.24
CA HIS A 237 -7.45 -5.78 -6.79
C HIS A 237 -7.66 -4.56 -5.90
N THR A 238 -6.68 -4.20 -5.06
CA THR A 238 -6.77 -2.96 -4.27
C THR A 238 -6.78 -1.72 -5.17
N LEU A 239 -5.98 -1.67 -6.24
CA LEU A 239 -5.98 -0.55 -7.18
C LEU A 239 -7.31 -0.45 -7.93
N VAL A 240 -7.90 -1.58 -8.32
CA VAL A 240 -9.26 -1.61 -8.92
C VAL A 240 -10.30 -1.05 -7.95
N ILE A 241 -10.27 -1.47 -6.68
CA ILE A 241 -11.20 -0.96 -5.66
C ILE A 241 -11.02 0.55 -5.47
N ILE A 242 -9.79 1.01 -5.27
CA ILE A 242 -9.49 2.43 -5.06
C ILE A 242 -9.93 3.25 -6.28
N LEU A 243 -9.60 2.80 -7.50
CA LEU A 243 -9.95 3.50 -8.73
C LEU A 243 -11.47 3.67 -8.86
N LEU A 244 -12.25 2.63 -8.60
CA LEU A 244 -13.70 2.68 -8.78
C LEU A 244 -14.41 3.44 -7.66
N LEU A 245 -13.89 3.39 -6.43
CA LEU A 245 -14.51 4.01 -5.26
C LEU A 245 -14.02 5.43 -4.95
N PHE A 246 -12.84 5.82 -5.41
CA PHE A 246 -12.36 7.19 -5.25
C PHE A 246 -13.22 8.15 -6.07
N ARG A 247 -13.91 9.09 -5.38
CA ARG A 247 -14.90 10.03 -5.95
C ARG A 247 -15.87 9.29 -6.87
N ALA A 248 -16.93 8.75 -6.29
CA ALA A 248 -17.92 8.01 -7.06
C ALA A 248 -18.51 8.91 -8.16
N GLU A 249 -18.91 8.34 -9.30
CA GLU A 249 -19.46 9.16 -10.40
C GLU A 249 -20.69 9.97 -9.97
N ASP A 250 -21.50 9.45 -9.04
CA ASP A 250 -22.63 10.16 -8.45
C ASP A 250 -22.19 11.41 -7.66
N GLU A 251 -20.96 11.40 -7.13
CA GLU A 251 -20.34 12.55 -6.45
C GLU A 251 -19.67 13.51 -7.44
N ILE A 252 -19.21 13.00 -8.59
CA ILE A 252 -18.57 13.77 -9.66
C ILE A 252 -19.61 14.49 -10.55
N LEU A 253 -20.72 13.82 -10.88
CA LEU A 253 -21.78 14.32 -11.75
C LEU A 253 -22.90 15.03 -10.96
N GLY A 254 -22.90 14.91 -9.62
CA GLY A 254 -23.97 15.37 -8.75
C GLY A 254 -25.21 14.46 -8.82
N PRO A 255 -26.20 14.65 -7.92
CA PRO A 255 -27.45 13.92 -8.01
C PRO A 255 -28.10 14.22 -9.36
N ALA A 256 -28.42 13.16 -10.11
CA ALA A 256 -29.17 13.29 -11.36
C ALA A 256 -30.46 14.06 -11.07
N VAL A 257 -30.53 15.32 -11.51
CA VAL A 257 -31.77 16.08 -11.47
C VAL A 257 -32.74 15.34 -12.39
N GLU A 258 -33.71 14.66 -11.79
CA GLU A 258 -34.90 14.16 -12.48
C GLU A 258 -35.60 15.35 -13.14
N GLY A 259 -35.26 15.60 -14.40
CA GLY A 259 -35.92 16.63 -15.19
C GLY A 259 -34.96 17.43 -16.05
N LEU A 260 -34.47 16.81 -17.12
CA LEU A 260 -34.29 17.43 -18.45
C LEU A 260 -33.77 16.35 -19.40
N LYS A 261 -34.69 15.53 -19.91
CA LYS A 261 -34.44 14.74 -21.12
C LYS A 261 -34.50 15.70 -22.30
N THR A 262 -33.36 16.21 -22.75
CA THR A 262 -33.21 16.70 -24.13
C THR A 262 -32.59 15.58 -24.99
N PRO A 263 -33.08 15.34 -26.23
CA PRO A 263 -32.88 14.07 -26.92
C PRO A 263 -31.55 13.92 -27.68
N GLU A 264 -30.60 14.84 -27.55
CA GLU A 264 -29.47 14.91 -28.47
C GLU A 264 -28.16 15.25 -27.74
N SER A 265 -27.48 14.25 -27.15
CA SER A 265 -26.01 14.12 -27.13
C SER A 265 -25.48 13.09 -26.10
N LEU A 266 -25.78 11.80 -26.22
CA LEU A 266 -25.02 10.75 -25.53
C LEU A 266 -25.03 9.46 -26.36
N THR A 267 -24.26 9.44 -27.44
CA THR A 267 -24.07 8.22 -28.26
C THR A 267 -22.60 7.89 -28.32
N SER A 268 -22.06 7.46 -27.19
CA SER A 268 -21.01 6.45 -27.14
C SER A 268 -21.12 5.77 -25.78
N PRO A 269 -21.45 4.46 -25.70
CA PRO A 269 -21.48 3.75 -24.42
C PRO A 269 -20.06 3.72 -23.87
N SER A 270 -19.86 4.35 -22.71
CA SER A 270 -18.59 4.26 -22.00
C SER A 270 -18.41 2.83 -21.45
N PRO A 271 -17.23 2.21 -21.59
CA PRO A 271 -16.97 0.88 -21.01
C PRO A 271 -17.03 0.84 -19.47
N LEU A 272 -16.87 1.98 -18.78
CA LEU A 272 -17.10 2.08 -17.33
C LEU A 272 -18.58 2.17 -16.97
N LEU A 273 -19.44 2.57 -17.93
CA LEU A 273 -20.90 2.53 -17.80
C LEU A 273 -21.44 1.10 -17.92
N ASP A 274 -20.81 0.27 -18.76
CA ASP A 274 -21.18 -1.15 -18.94
C ASP A 274 -20.69 -2.04 -17.78
N CYS A 275 -19.61 -1.64 -17.12
CA CYS A 275 -19.11 -2.27 -15.91
C CYS A 275 -20.01 -1.90 -14.72
N ASN A 276 -20.76 -2.86 -14.18
CA ASN A 276 -21.38 -2.65 -12.87
C ASN A 276 -20.26 -2.50 -11.82
N LYS A 277 -19.98 -1.25 -11.43
CA LYS A 277 -18.90 -0.90 -10.49
C LYS A 277 -19.05 -1.63 -9.17
N ARG A 278 -20.29 -1.79 -8.70
CA ARG A 278 -20.57 -2.53 -7.48
C ARG A 278 -20.10 -3.97 -7.65
N ASP A 279 -20.55 -4.65 -8.69
CA ASP A 279 -20.18 -6.04 -8.96
C ASP A 279 -18.67 -6.20 -9.15
N THR A 280 -18.01 -5.23 -9.78
CA THR A 280 -16.55 -5.26 -10.00
C THR A 280 -15.77 -5.05 -8.71
N THR A 281 -16.16 -4.08 -7.89
CA THR A 281 -15.53 -3.87 -6.57
C THR A 281 -15.79 -5.04 -5.63
N GLU A 282 -16.98 -5.61 -5.65
CA GLU A 282 -17.32 -6.81 -4.87
C GLU A 282 -16.53 -8.02 -5.37
N SER A 283 -16.46 -8.23 -6.68
CA SER A 283 -15.65 -9.29 -7.28
C SER A 283 -14.17 -9.13 -6.93
N ALA A 284 -13.65 -7.90 -6.90
CA ALA A 284 -12.27 -7.63 -6.48
C ALA A 284 -12.06 -7.95 -4.99
N ALA A 285 -13.01 -7.60 -4.11
CA ALA A 285 -12.97 -7.95 -2.69
C ALA A 285 -13.02 -9.47 -2.46
N ARG A 286 -13.87 -10.20 -3.19
CA ARG A 286 -13.96 -11.67 -3.15
C ARG A 286 -12.70 -12.33 -3.74
N ALA A 287 -12.08 -11.73 -4.75
CA ALA A 287 -10.80 -12.19 -5.27
C ALA A 287 -9.67 -12.03 -4.23
N ILE A 288 -9.62 -10.90 -3.50
CA ILE A 288 -8.70 -10.73 -2.36
C ILE A 288 -8.93 -11.84 -1.32
N ALA A 289 -10.17 -12.16 -0.98
CA ALA A 289 -10.47 -13.26 -0.05
C ALA A 289 -9.94 -14.61 -0.52
N THR A 290 -10.07 -14.91 -1.81
CA THR A 290 -9.54 -16.12 -2.43
C THR A 290 -8.02 -16.18 -2.29
N LEU A 291 -7.32 -15.08 -2.59
CA LEU A 291 -5.86 -14.98 -2.44
C LEU A 291 -5.42 -15.14 -0.98
N VAL A 292 -6.16 -14.56 -0.03
CA VAL A 292 -5.90 -14.71 1.42
C VAL A 292 -6.13 -16.15 1.87
N HIS A 293 -7.10 -16.86 1.29
CA HIS A 293 -7.34 -18.27 1.55
C HIS A 293 -6.17 -19.14 1.09
N ILE A 294 -5.69 -18.91 -0.14
CA ILE A 294 -4.50 -19.59 -0.68
C ILE A 294 -3.27 -19.31 0.19
N GLN A 295 -3.06 -18.04 0.56
CA GLN A 295 -1.95 -17.65 1.42
C GLN A 295 -2.01 -18.35 2.79
N ARG A 296 -3.20 -18.44 3.39
CA ARG A 296 -3.42 -19.17 4.65
C ARG A 296 -3.11 -20.65 4.50
N GLY A 297 -3.60 -21.29 3.43
CA GLY A 297 -3.41 -22.72 3.20
C GLY A 297 -1.95 -23.09 2.96
N ASN A 298 -1.23 -22.27 2.20
CA ASN A 298 0.13 -22.58 1.75
C ASN A 298 1.22 -22.05 2.71
N PHE A 299 1.00 -20.91 3.35
CA PHE A 299 2.02 -20.19 4.12
C PHE A 299 1.58 -19.78 5.53
N GLY A 300 0.31 -20.04 5.89
CA GLY A 300 -0.27 -19.56 7.13
C GLY A 300 -0.33 -18.03 7.19
N PHE A 301 -0.89 -17.52 8.28
CA PHE A 301 -0.92 -16.09 8.53
C PHE A 301 0.34 -15.57 9.21
N ALA A 302 1.11 -16.45 9.87
CA ALA A 302 2.33 -16.17 10.66
C ALA A 302 3.28 -15.15 10.00
N HIS A 303 3.45 -15.27 8.69
CA HIS A 303 4.43 -14.50 7.91
C HIS A 303 3.77 -13.70 6.78
N ALA A 304 2.49 -13.34 6.96
CA ALA A 304 1.78 -12.55 5.97
C ALA A 304 2.45 -11.18 5.77
N HIS A 305 2.66 -10.80 4.51
CA HIS A 305 3.20 -9.49 4.17
C HIS A 305 2.27 -8.39 4.70
N HIS A 306 2.84 -7.29 5.20
CA HIS A 306 2.07 -6.20 5.84
C HIS A 306 0.96 -5.63 4.93
N PHE A 307 1.25 -5.50 3.63
CA PHE A 307 0.26 -5.08 2.63
C PHE A 307 -1.02 -5.94 2.62
N SER A 308 -0.94 -7.21 3.04
CA SER A 308 -2.13 -8.08 3.16
C SER A 308 -3.14 -7.51 4.17
N ILE A 309 -2.68 -6.85 5.24
CA ILE A 309 -3.55 -6.18 6.22
C ILE A 309 -4.35 -5.08 5.53
N TYR A 310 -3.66 -4.23 4.76
CA TYR A 310 -4.30 -3.17 3.99
C TYR A 310 -5.32 -3.72 2.99
N ALA A 311 -4.93 -4.74 2.21
CA ALA A 311 -5.82 -5.36 1.22
C ALA A 311 -7.06 -5.99 1.85
N ILE A 312 -6.90 -6.70 2.98
CA ILE A 312 -8.01 -7.30 3.73
C ILE A 312 -8.93 -6.22 4.29
N ASN A 313 -8.38 -5.17 4.89
CA ASN A 313 -9.16 -4.05 5.44
C ASN A 313 -10.00 -3.37 4.33
N LEU A 314 -9.39 -3.14 3.16
CA LEU A 314 -10.08 -2.57 2.01
C LEU A 314 -11.18 -3.49 1.46
N ALA A 315 -10.92 -4.79 1.34
CA ALA A 315 -11.92 -5.77 0.91
C ALA A 315 -13.11 -5.84 1.88
N LEU A 316 -12.83 -5.86 3.19
CA LEU A 316 -13.86 -5.86 4.22
C LEU A 316 -14.70 -4.57 4.20
N PHE A 317 -14.08 -3.41 3.95
CA PHE A 317 -14.80 -2.16 3.75
C PHE A 317 -15.81 -2.27 2.60
N VAL A 318 -15.42 -2.85 1.45
CA VAL A 318 -16.33 -3.07 0.32
C VAL A 318 -17.50 -3.96 0.72
N LEU A 319 -17.25 -5.07 1.41
CA LEU A 319 -18.29 -6.02 1.82
C LEU A 319 -19.27 -5.40 2.84
N VAL A 320 -18.80 -4.53 3.73
CA VAL A 320 -19.63 -3.90 4.78
C VAL A 320 -20.39 -2.66 4.28
N GLU A 321 -19.73 -1.76 3.55
CA GLU A 321 -20.28 -0.44 3.24
C GLU A 321 -20.94 -0.35 1.85
N ARG A 322 -20.59 -1.24 0.92
CA ARG A 322 -21.00 -1.11 -0.49
C ARG A 322 -21.99 -2.17 -0.94
N GLN A 323 -22.24 -3.19 -0.12
CA GLN A 323 -23.36 -4.08 -0.32
C GLN A 323 -24.66 -3.37 0.08
N SER A 324 -25.63 -3.34 -0.85
CA SER A 324 -26.97 -2.79 -0.60
C SER A 324 -27.67 -3.44 0.60
N ARG A 325 -27.25 -4.66 0.96
CA ARG A 325 -27.65 -5.38 2.15
C ARG A 325 -26.43 -6.13 2.68
N PHE A 326 -25.61 -5.46 3.49
CA PHE A 326 -24.57 -6.13 4.26
C PHE A 326 -25.16 -7.37 4.95
N ASP A 327 -24.49 -8.52 4.83
CA ASP A 327 -24.84 -9.72 5.57
C ASP A 327 -23.67 -10.14 6.46
N ILE A 328 -23.84 -10.03 7.78
CA ILE A 328 -22.85 -10.47 8.76
C ILE A 328 -22.55 -11.98 8.68
N LEU A 329 -23.44 -12.76 8.06
CA LEU A 329 -23.30 -14.20 7.87
C LEU A 329 -22.70 -14.58 6.50
N ASP A 330 -22.29 -13.63 5.66
CA ASP A 330 -21.59 -13.95 4.40
C ASP A 330 -20.27 -14.68 4.73
N ASP A 331 -20.07 -15.85 4.12
CA ASP A 331 -18.92 -16.73 4.41
C ASP A 331 -17.59 -16.04 4.08
N VAL A 332 -17.56 -15.22 3.03
CA VAL A 332 -16.36 -14.49 2.61
C VAL A 332 -16.04 -13.39 3.62
N PHE A 333 -17.05 -12.66 4.08
CA PHE A 333 -16.92 -11.67 5.14
C PHE A 333 -16.40 -12.32 6.43
N LEU A 334 -17.02 -13.40 6.91
CA LEU A 334 -16.60 -14.09 8.14
C LEU A 334 -15.17 -14.61 8.05
N PHE A 335 -14.80 -15.19 6.90
CA PHE A 335 -13.44 -15.64 6.65
C PHE A 335 -12.44 -14.48 6.70
N LEU A 336 -12.69 -13.40 5.98
CA LEU A 336 -11.80 -12.24 5.95
C LEU A 336 -11.72 -11.54 7.31
N ALA A 337 -12.82 -11.43 8.05
CA ALA A 337 -12.83 -10.86 9.39
C ALA A 337 -11.97 -11.69 10.36
N THR A 338 -12.02 -13.02 10.24
CA THR A 338 -11.16 -13.95 10.99
C THR A 338 -9.70 -13.78 10.60
N ALA A 339 -9.40 -13.72 9.30
CA ALA A 339 -8.04 -13.48 8.83
C ALA A 339 -7.50 -12.14 9.33
N PHE A 340 -8.34 -11.09 9.29
CA PHE A 340 -7.97 -9.76 9.76
C PHE A 340 -7.66 -9.78 11.24
N ALA A 341 -8.53 -10.33 12.10
CA ALA A 341 -8.28 -10.43 13.54
C ALA A 341 -6.93 -11.11 13.85
N ASN A 342 -6.65 -12.22 13.17
CA ASN A 342 -5.41 -12.98 13.35
C ASN A 342 -4.16 -12.19 12.96
N ILE A 343 -4.17 -11.51 11.81
CA ILE A 343 -3.00 -10.76 11.34
C ILE A 343 -2.87 -9.44 12.13
N ALA A 344 -3.98 -8.76 12.39
CA ALA A 344 -4.06 -7.52 13.13
C ALA A 344 -3.44 -7.64 14.52
N SER A 345 -3.65 -8.76 15.20
CA SER A 345 -3.12 -9.05 16.55
C SER A 345 -1.61 -8.84 16.72
N ARG A 346 -0.86 -8.83 15.61
CA ARG A 346 0.60 -8.85 15.60
C ARG A 346 1.28 -7.51 15.41
N SER A 347 0.50 -6.45 15.20
CA SER A 347 1.06 -5.09 15.09
C SER A 347 0.13 -4.11 15.79
N GLN A 348 0.68 -3.05 16.35
CA GLN A 348 -0.14 -2.02 17.00
C GLN A 348 -1.09 -1.36 15.99
N LEU A 349 -0.61 -1.06 14.78
CA LEU A 349 -1.44 -0.53 13.70
C LEU A 349 -2.60 -1.47 13.36
N GLY A 350 -2.32 -2.77 13.18
CA GLY A 350 -3.34 -3.76 12.88
C GLY A 350 -4.42 -3.83 13.96
N ARG A 351 -4.03 -3.84 15.24
CA ARG A 351 -4.94 -3.83 16.39
C ARG A 351 -5.88 -2.62 16.37
N ASN A 352 -5.32 -1.44 16.15
CA ASN A 352 -6.07 -0.18 16.06
C ASN A 352 -7.09 -0.22 14.92
N LEU A 353 -6.66 -0.66 13.73
CA LEU A 353 -7.52 -0.77 12.55
C LEU A 353 -8.64 -1.80 12.73
N PHE A 354 -8.32 -2.96 13.30
CA PHE A 354 -9.31 -3.99 13.57
C PHE A 354 -10.37 -3.51 14.57
N HIS A 355 -9.96 -2.76 15.60
CA HIS A 355 -10.89 -2.17 16.55
C HIS A 355 -11.88 -1.20 15.86
N LEU A 356 -11.38 -0.28 15.02
CA LEU A 356 -12.22 0.64 14.26
C LEU A 356 -13.17 -0.09 13.30
N PHE A 357 -12.66 -1.10 12.60
CA PHE A 357 -13.46 -1.96 11.74
C PHE A 357 -14.57 -2.67 12.52
N ARG A 358 -14.25 -3.22 13.70
CA ARG A 358 -15.21 -3.90 14.58
C ARG A 358 -16.33 -2.96 15.02
N LEU A 359 -16.00 -1.73 15.40
CA LEU A 359 -17.01 -0.71 15.74
C LEU A 359 -17.92 -0.41 14.55
N ASN A 360 -17.36 -0.33 13.34
CA ASN A 360 -18.15 -0.09 12.13
C ASN A 360 -19.12 -1.25 11.84
N VAL A 361 -18.68 -2.50 11.97
CA VAL A 361 -19.56 -3.67 11.79
C VAL A 361 -20.68 -3.68 12.83
N ARG A 362 -20.37 -3.40 14.10
CA ARG A 362 -21.38 -3.30 15.18
C ARG A 362 -22.40 -2.19 14.93
N ALA A 363 -21.98 -1.08 14.32
CA ALA A 363 -22.89 0.00 13.94
C ALA A 363 -23.91 -0.41 12.86
N LYS A 364 -23.73 -1.55 12.17
CA LYS A 364 -24.73 -2.11 11.25
C LYS A 364 -25.86 -2.88 11.95
N CYS A 365 -25.79 -3.02 13.29
CA CYS A 365 -26.84 -3.59 14.13
C CYS A 365 -27.30 -4.99 13.70
N GLN A 366 -26.35 -5.89 13.40
CA GLN A 366 -26.63 -7.28 13.04
C GLN A 366 -26.21 -8.29 14.12
N GLY A 367 -25.85 -7.84 15.33
CA GLY A 367 -25.44 -8.72 16.44
C GLY A 367 -26.46 -9.79 16.81
N SER A 368 -27.76 -9.50 16.69
CA SER A 368 -28.80 -10.51 16.91
C SER A 368 -28.68 -11.68 15.93
N ARG A 369 -28.42 -11.42 14.64
CA ARG A 369 -28.27 -12.47 13.61
C ARG A 369 -27.05 -13.34 13.88
N ILE A 370 -25.92 -12.76 14.26
CA ILE A 370 -24.70 -13.52 14.55
C ILE A 370 -24.83 -14.32 15.87
N ARG A 371 -25.49 -13.76 16.90
CA ARG A 371 -25.69 -14.41 18.20
C ARG A 371 -26.44 -15.74 18.07
N TYR A 372 -27.56 -15.73 17.34
CA TYR A 372 -28.41 -16.91 17.16
C TYR A 372 -27.96 -17.84 16.03
N SER A 373 -26.94 -17.47 15.26
CA SER A 373 -26.45 -18.33 14.17
C SER A 373 -25.73 -19.57 14.73
N PRO A 374 -26.08 -20.80 14.27
CA PRO A 374 -25.38 -22.01 14.66
C PRO A 374 -24.06 -22.20 13.89
N VAL A 375 -23.86 -21.47 12.79
CA VAL A 375 -22.70 -21.61 11.88
C VAL A 375 -21.49 -20.81 12.39
N VAL A 376 -21.74 -19.76 13.18
CA VAL A 376 -20.70 -18.84 13.63
C VAL A 376 -20.08 -19.32 14.94
N ASN A 377 -18.74 -19.33 15.01
CA ASN A 377 -18.02 -19.70 16.21
C ASN A 377 -18.19 -18.68 17.35
N VAL A 378 -17.89 -19.09 18.59
CA VAL A 378 -18.07 -18.24 19.78
C VAL A 378 -17.22 -16.97 19.70
N GLU A 379 -16.00 -17.07 19.17
CA GLU A 379 -15.08 -15.93 19.02
C GLU A 379 -15.67 -14.81 18.17
N MET A 380 -16.22 -15.13 17.00
CA MET A 380 -16.86 -14.18 16.10
C MET A 380 -18.13 -13.57 16.70
N LYS A 381 -18.90 -14.37 17.45
CA LYS A 381 -20.04 -13.85 18.22
C LYS A 381 -19.58 -12.82 19.24
N THR A 382 -18.55 -13.10 20.02
CA THR A 382 -18.00 -12.14 20.99
C THR A 382 -17.47 -10.88 20.30
N LEU A 383 -16.88 -11.01 19.10
CA LEU A 383 -16.33 -9.87 18.37
C LEU A 383 -17.42 -8.92 17.83
N PHE A 384 -18.48 -9.43 17.21
CA PHE A 384 -19.43 -8.56 16.48
C PHE A 384 -20.82 -8.44 17.11
N ASP A 385 -21.14 -9.19 18.15
CA ASP A 385 -22.39 -8.98 18.90
C ASP A 385 -22.29 -7.71 19.75
N GLU A 386 -23.21 -6.76 19.55
CA GLU A 386 -23.20 -5.47 20.24
C GLU A 386 -23.57 -5.58 21.72
N GLU A 387 -24.35 -6.61 22.11
CA GLU A 387 -24.78 -6.82 23.50
C GLU A 387 -23.86 -7.79 24.25
N CYS A 388 -22.85 -8.35 23.59
CA CYS A 388 -21.90 -9.24 24.23
C CYS A 388 -20.96 -8.45 25.15
N THR A 389 -21.08 -8.70 26.46
CA THR A 389 -20.23 -8.10 27.51
C THR A 389 -18.99 -8.94 27.83
N ALA A 390 -18.82 -10.08 27.17
CA ALA A 390 -17.66 -10.93 27.38
C ALA A 390 -16.40 -10.24 26.84
N ARG A 391 -15.34 -10.26 27.65
CA ARG A 391 -14.06 -9.67 27.30
C ARG A 391 -13.45 -10.46 26.15
N SER A 392 -13.38 -9.84 24.97
CA SER A 392 -12.67 -10.36 23.82
C SER A 392 -11.18 -10.04 23.94
N THR A 393 -10.32 -10.89 23.37
CA THR A 393 -8.89 -10.63 23.22
C THR A 393 -8.62 -9.34 22.41
N CYS A 394 -9.60 -8.90 21.60
CA CYS A 394 -9.55 -7.67 20.83
C CYS A 394 -9.97 -6.42 21.63
N ASP A 395 -10.53 -6.54 22.83
CA ASP A 395 -10.81 -5.37 23.68
C ASP A 395 -9.53 -4.76 24.23
N GLU A 396 -8.45 -5.54 24.35
CA GLU A 396 -7.12 -5.02 24.65
C GLU A 396 -6.59 -4.10 23.53
N TYR A 397 -7.14 -4.19 22.31
CA TYR A 397 -6.75 -3.31 21.20
C TYR A 397 -7.28 -1.89 21.38
N ALA A 398 -8.30 -1.71 22.24
CA ALA A 398 -8.82 -0.40 22.58
C ALA A 398 -7.89 0.41 23.50
N ASN A 399 -6.98 -0.27 24.22
CA ASN A 399 -6.07 0.38 25.16
C ASN A 399 -5.15 1.37 24.42
N GLY A 400 -5.26 2.66 24.75
CA GLY A 400 -4.49 3.73 24.12
C GLY A 400 -5.15 4.37 22.88
N LEU A 401 -6.29 3.86 22.40
CA LEU A 401 -7.12 4.54 21.38
C LEU A 401 -7.95 5.69 21.95
N GLU A 402 -8.01 5.85 23.27
CA GLU A 402 -8.65 6.98 23.97
C GLU A 402 -8.16 8.34 23.46
N LYS A 403 -6.91 8.40 22.98
CA LYS A 403 -6.31 9.59 22.37
C LYS A 403 -6.93 9.93 21.00
N LEU A 404 -7.44 8.94 20.27
CA LEU A 404 -8.14 9.15 19.00
C LEU A 404 -9.53 9.74 19.27
N ASP A 405 -10.24 9.25 20.28
CA ASP A 405 -11.55 9.81 20.66
C ASP A 405 -11.47 11.30 21.11
N THR A 406 -10.31 11.71 21.64
CA THR A 406 -10.06 13.11 22.02
C THR A 406 -9.63 14.02 20.86
N ASP A 407 -9.11 13.48 19.76
CA ASP A 407 -8.63 14.27 18.61
C ASP A 407 -9.76 14.39 17.58
N GLU A 408 -10.19 15.63 17.30
CA GLU A 408 -11.34 15.91 16.41
C GLU A 408 -11.20 15.31 15.02
N ARG A 409 -9.98 15.01 14.56
CA ARG A 409 -9.71 14.32 13.28
C ARG A 409 -10.21 12.88 13.22
N TYR A 410 -10.35 12.23 14.37
CA TYR A 410 -10.79 10.84 14.46
C TYR A 410 -12.20 10.69 15.02
N ARG A 411 -12.86 11.81 15.38
CA ARG A 411 -14.27 11.78 15.76
C ARG A 411 -15.11 11.22 14.61
N VAL A 412 -16.05 10.36 14.97
CA VAL A 412 -17.02 9.74 14.06
C VAL A 412 -17.99 10.81 13.55
N LEU A 413 -17.57 11.59 12.56
CA LEU A 413 -18.43 12.51 11.83
C LEU A 413 -18.73 11.94 10.44
N GLY A 414 -19.83 11.19 10.40
CA GLY A 414 -20.79 11.05 9.30
C GLY A 414 -20.33 11.31 7.86
N GLN A 415 -19.86 10.25 7.22
CA GLN A 415 -20.37 9.65 5.97
C GLN A 415 -19.42 8.48 5.67
N HIS A 416 -19.86 7.22 5.68
CA HIS A 416 -19.01 6.01 5.58
C HIS A 416 -18.29 5.86 4.21
N ARG A 417 -17.42 6.81 3.86
CA ARG A 417 -16.71 6.90 2.59
C ARG A 417 -15.37 6.19 2.65
N LEU A 418 -14.86 5.82 1.46
CA LEU A 418 -13.54 5.21 1.33
C LEU A 418 -12.43 6.17 1.82
N SER A 419 -12.57 7.46 1.54
CA SER A 419 -11.66 8.51 2.03
C SER A 419 -11.49 8.44 3.53
N ASP A 420 -12.58 8.38 4.28
CA ASP A 420 -12.57 8.44 5.74
C ASP A 420 -11.90 7.21 6.35
N MET A 421 -12.06 6.04 5.73
CA MET A 421 -11.37 4.82 6.13
C MET A 421 -9.86 4.92 5.85
N LEU A 422 -9.49 5.42 4.67
CA LEU A 422 -8.09 5.55 4.27
C LEU A 422 -7.36 6.67 5.02
N ASP A 423 -8.03 7.78 5.34
CA ASP A 423 -7.49 8.86 6.18
C ASP A 423 -7.19 8.36 7.59
N ARG A 424 -8.06 7.51 8.16
CA ARG A 424 -7.78 6.86 9.45
C ARG A 424 -6.60 5.89 9.35
N TYR A 425 -6.54 5.11 8.29
CA TYR A 425 -5.41 4.21 8.04
C TYR A 425 -4.10 5.00 7.94
N GLU A 426 -4.10 6.07 7.15
CA GLU A 426 -2.98 6.98 7.01
C GLU A 426 -2.58 7.55 8.36
N THR A 427 -3.48 8.22 9.06
CA THR A 427 -3.13 8.94 10.29
C THR A 427 -2.61 8.00 11.38
N LEU A 428 -3.15 6.78 11.45
CA LEU A 428 -2.64 5.74 12.32
C LEU A 428 -1.27 5.22 11.88
N SER A 429 -0.98 5.19 10.58
CA SER A 429 0.25 4.64 10.01
C SER A 429 1.41 5.64 9.87
N SER A 430 1.11 6.93 9.70
CA SER A 430 2.06 8.04 9.55
C SER A 430 2.28 8.79 10.87
N GLY A 431 1.33 8.65 11.81
CA GLY A 431 1.33 9.32 13.11
C GLY A 431 1.33 10.85 13.01
N LYS A 432 1.85 11.57 14.01
CA LYS A 432 1.71 13.05 14.10
C LYS A 432 2.62 13.73 13.08
N ASP A 433 2.16 13.86 11.84
CA ASP A 433 2.88 14.58 10.80
C ASP A 433 2.75 16.10 10.95
N ASP A 434 3.79 16.74 11.50
CA ASP A 434 4.07 18.18 11.36
C ASP A 434 4.87 18.51 10.08
N ILE A 435 5.30 17.50 9.31
CA ILE A 435 6.25 17.66 8.19
C ILE A 435 5.61 18.23 6.92
N VAL A 436 4.28 18.11 6.75
CA VAL A 436 3.58 18.73 5.60
C VAL A 436 3.54 20.26 5.70
N ARG A 437 3.78 20.85 6.88
CA ARG A 437 3.85 22.32 7.02
C ARG A 437 5.16 22.93 6.50
N GLY A 438 6.19 22.11 6.25
CA GLY A 438 7.51 22.59 5.83
C GLY A 438 7.65 22.99 4.36
N ARG A 439 6.69 22.65 3.47
CA ARG A 439 6.74 23.07 2.05
C ARG A 439 5.93 24.32 1.72
N CYS A 440 5.29 24.96 2.70
CA CYS A 440 4.52 26.20 2.50
C CYS A 440 5.25 27.48 2.91
N TYR A 441 6.49 27.39 3.40
CA TYR A 441 7.32 28.55 3.69
C TYR A 441 8.69 28.31 3.05
N ASP A 442 8.78 28.53 1.74
CA ASP A 442 10.02 28.95 1.04
C ASP A 442 9.71 29.14 -0.45
N LEU A 443 8.71 29.99 -0.72
CA LEU A 443 8.54 30.72 -1.98
C LEU A 443 7.88 32.05 -1.63
N SER A 444 8.67 32.94 -1.04
CA SER A 444 8.37 34.37 -0.90
C SER A 444 9.54 35.19 -1.39
#